data_AF-C3Y7F2-F1
#
_entry.id   AF-C3Y7F2-F1
#
_cell.length_a   1.000
_cell.length_b   1.000
_cell.length_c   1.000
_cell.angle_alpha   90.00
_cell.angle_beta   90.00
_cell.angle_gamma   90.00
#
_symmetry.space_group_name_H-M   'P 1'
#
loop_
_entity.id
_entity.type
_entity.pdbx_description
1 polymer ?
#
loop_
_entity_poly.entity_id
_entity_poly.type
_entity_poly.pdbx_seq_one_letter_code
_entity_poly.pdbx_strand_id
1 'polypeptide(L)'
;MDPLHRQAILDCYDDIARDMDPLLALRYSTVYWRDGDPGNIRAKTNSEGPFTGATALLDKLLDLPYDGFDDFVQSLQEVPYDHLVQQLLETRARLQTAVEKGTIDRRGLGRRKQEVKGITINKIFAVGIFLTRLTVCIWLFAVQNGTRIHETPLLTVFPRRLKTFVGREGFFNNFDACLEQNRTCLIKGLGGVGKTSLAVEYGHRRVERYPGGVFWVRLASKGDLCASISQYGMYVSSHEKGSMYCSDDLSCESVKTHFRKHLTNSEHWILVADEAVRETMKDLESLLPHTLTSAMHVLLTSNEYQRLDMERIAVDTFQEATASDATV
;
A
#
# COMPACT_ATOMS: atom_id res chain seq x y z
N MET A 1 -17.76 39.60 1.75
CA MET A 1 -16.87 40.56 1.07
C MET A 1 -17.21 40.70 -0.41
N ASP A 2 -17.28 41.93 -0.92
CA ASP A 2 -17.47 42.20 -2.35
C ASP A 2 -16.34 41.55 -3.20
N PRO A 3 -16.63 40.95 -4.37
CA PRO A 3 -15.62 40.27 -5.19
C PRO A 3 -14.44 41.16 -5.60
N LEU A 4 -14.67 42.46 -5.80
CA LEU A 4 -13.63 43.42 -6.17
C LEU A 4 -12.70 43.68 -4.99
N HIS A 5 -13.27 43.94 -3.81
CA HIS A 5 -12.51 44.10 -2.56
C HIS A 5 -11.72 42.84 -2.21
N ARG A 6 -12.35 41.68 -2.36
CA ARG A 6 -11.70 40.38 -2.17
C ARG A 6 -10.51 40.21 -3.13
N GLN A 7 -10.68 40.57 -4.40
CA GLN A 7 -9.59 40.48 -5.36
C GLN A 7 -8.45 41.46 -5.05
N ALA A 8 -8.76 42.68 -4.62
CA ALA A 8 -7.73 43.66 -4.26
C ALA A 8 -6.84 43.15 -3.10
N ILE A 9 -7.45 42.55 -2.06
CA ILE A 9 -6.71 41.91 -0.96
C ILE A 9 -5.86 40.74 -1.48
N LEU A 10 -6.42 39.88 -2.34
CA LEU A 10 -5.69 38.74 -2.91
C LEU A 10 -4.50 39.16 -3.79
N ASP A 11 -4.64 40.24 -4.55
CA ASP A 11 -3.57 40.75 -5.41
C ASP A 11 -2.44 41.41 -4.60
N CYS A 12 -2.73 41.92 -3.40
CA CYS A 12 -1.74 42.51 -2.48
C CYS A 12 -1.32 41.55 -1.35
N TYR A 13 -1.79 40.30 -1.36
CA TYR A 13 -1.72 39.39 -0.21
C TYR A 13 -0.29 39.16 0.29
N ASP A 14 0.63 38.85 -0.62
CA ASP A 14 2.01 38.50 -0.28
C ASP A 14 2.85 39.69 0.19
N ASP A 15 2.47 40.92 -0.20
CA ASP A 15 3.14 42.14 0.24
C ASP A 15 2.61 42.56 1.62
N ILE A 16 1.29 42.51 1.82
CA ILE A 16 0.69 42.78 3.13
C ILE A 16 1.16 41.74 4.16
N ALA A 17 1.20 40.44 3.81
CA ALA A 17 1.67 39.39 4.71
C ALA A 17 3.14 39.57 5.13
N ARG A 18 3.95 40.21 4.29
CA ARG A 18 5.38 40.42 4.53
C ARG A 18 5.67 41.64 5.40
N ASP A 19 4.96 42.74 5.15
CA ASP A 19 5.31 44.05 5.69
C ASP A 19 4.42 44.47 6.88
N MET A 20 3.29 43.80 7.10
CA MET A 20 2.36 44.08 8.20
C MET A 20 2.70 43.27 9.46
N ASP A 21 2.77 43.95 10.61
CA ASP A 21 2.71 43.32 11.93
C ASP A 21 1.23 43.07 12.29
N PRO A 22 0.80 41.80 12.38
CA PRO A 22 -0.58 41.46 12.67
C PRO A 22 -1.04 41.91 14.07
N LEU A 23 -0.13 42.07 15.04
CA LEU A 23 -0.47 42.50 16.39
C LEU A 23 -0.74 44.00 16.47
N LEU A 24 -0.01 44.80 15.69
CA LEU A 24 -0.28 46.23 15.53
C LEU A 24 -1.58 46.43 14.76
N ALA A 25 -1.77 45.73 13.64
CA ALA A 25 -3.01 45.77 12.87
C ALA A 25 -4.23 45.39 13.72
N LEU A 26 -4.14 44.33 14.55
CA LEU A 26 -5.22 43.96 15.46
C LEU A 26 -5.47 44.96 16.58
N ARG A 27 -4.42 45.65 17.06
CA ARG A 27 -4.55 46.64 18.15
C ARG A 27 -5.36 47.86 17.71
N TYR A 28 -5.17 48.30 16.48
CA TYR A 28 -5.87 49.45 15.89
C TYR A 28 -6.98 49.04 14.92
N SER A 29 -7.40 47.77 14.99
CA SER A 29 -8.40 47.23 14.08
C SER A 29 -9.78 47.84 14.32
N THR A 30 -10.38 48.39 13.27
CA THR A 30 -11.81 48.75 13.21
C THR A 30 -12.66 47.59 12.69
N VAL A 31 -12.04 46.53 12.15
CA VAL A 31 -12.71 45.27 11.75
C VAL A 31 -13.28 44.57 12.99
N TYR A 32 -14.55 44.18 12.92
CA TYR A 32 -15.18 43.29 13.91
C TYR A 32 -14.73 41.84 13.71
N TRP A 33 -13.85 41.38 14.59
CA TRP A 33 -13.36 39.99 14.66
C TRP A 33 -14.26 39.13 15.56
N ARG A 34 -14.41 37.83 15.25
CA ARG A 34 -15.16 36.92 16.13
C ARG A 34 -14.38 36.63 17.40
N ASP A 35 -15.11 36.24 18.45
CA ASP A 35 -14.52 35.81 19.71
C ASP A 35 -13.50 34.68 19.46
N GLY A 36 -12.27 34.90 19.94
CA GLY A 36 -11.15 33.96 19.79
C GLY A 36 -10.27 34.16 18.56
N ASP A 37 -10.72 34.86 17.50
CA ASP A 37 -9.90 35.12 16.31
C ASP A 37 -8.62 35.93 16.64
N PRO A 38 -8.69 37.05 17.40
CA PRO A 38 -7.48 37.77 17.80
C PRO A 38 -6.55 36.93 18.67
N GLY A 39 -7.11 36.03 19.49
CA GLY A 39 -6.34 35.11 20.33
C GLY A 39 -5.57 34.08 19.52
N ASN A 40 -6.19 33.52 18.48
CA ASN A 40 -5.55 32.57 17.56
C ASN A 40 -4.42 33.25 16.77
N ILE A 41 -4.67 34.45 16.23
CA ILE A 41 -3.66 35.22 15.48
C ILE A 41 -2.47 35.57 16.40
N ARG A 42 -2.73 35.98 17.65
CA ARG A 42 -1.68 36.23 18.66
C ARG A 42 -0.87 34.97 18.96
N ALA A 43 -1.53 33.84 19.15
CA ALA A 43 -0.85 32.56 19.41
C ALA A 43 0.08 32.18 18.25
N LYS A 44 -0.42 32.24 17.00
CA LYS A 44 0.37 31.97 15.80
C LYS A 44 1.55 32.92 15.63
N THR A 45 1.34 34.21 15.90
CA THR A 45 2.43 35.22 15.82
C THR A 45 3.54 34.89 16.82
N ASN A 46 3.18 34.48 18.04
CA ASN A 46 4.15 34.13 19.08
C ASN A 46 4.88 32.80 18.82
N SER A 47 4.22 31.81 18.20
CA SER A 47 4.79 30.48 17.96
C SER A 47 5.54 30.36 16.64
N GLU A 48 5.02 30.99 15.58
CA GLU A 48 5.45 30.76 14.19
C GLU A 48 5.95 32.03 13.49
N GLY A 49 5.91 33.18 14.18
CA GLY A 49 6.43 34.46 13.71
C GLY A 49 5.41 35.37 13.02
N PRO A 50 5.80 36.63 12.75
CA PRO A 50 4.89 37.69 12.29
C PRO A 50 4.27 37.41 10.91
N PHE A 51 5.03 36.82 9.99
CA PHE A 51 4.54 36.45 8.66
C PHE A 51 3.35 35.48 8.72
N THR A 52 3.44 34.45 9.55
CA THR A 52 2.38 33.46 9.74
C THR A 52 1.16 34.05 10.47
N GLY A 53 1.39 34.98 11.40
CA GLY A 53 0.31 35.74 12.01
C GLY A 53 -0.42 36.64 11.00
N ALA A 54 0.32 37.28 10.10
CA ALA A 54 -0.23 38.16 9.06
C ALA A 54 -1.05 37.39 8.03
N THR A 55 -0.58 36.23 7.56
CA THR A 55 -1.38 35.36 6.66
C THR A 55 -2.64 34.85 7.34
N ALA A 56 -2.56 34.46 8.62
CA ALA A 56 -3.73 34.04 9.38
C ALA A 56 -4.76 35.17 9.56
N LEU A 57 -4.31 36.41 9.78
CA LEU A 57 -5.18 37.59 9.84
C LEU A 57 -5.87 37.82 8.49
N LEU A 58 -5.12 37.78 7.38
CA LEU A 58 -5.67 37.99 6.04
C LEU A 58 -6.65 36.89 5.63
N ASP A 59 -6.39 35.63 5.96
CA ASP A 59 -7.34 34.55 5.72
C ASP A 59 -8.64 34.76 6.51
N LYS A 60 -8.54 35.18 7.78
CA LYS A 60 -9.71 35.52 8.60
C LYS A 60 -10.48 36.72 8.06
N LEU A 61 -9.78 37.73 7.54
CA LEU A 61 -10.37 38.90 6.89
C LEU A 61 -11.19 38.49 5.65
N LEU A 62 -10.64 37.60 4.83
CA LEU A 62 -11.30 37.10 3.61
C LEU A 62 -12.52 36.21 3.91
N ASP A 63 -12.59 35.62 5.10
CA ASP A 63 -13.67 34.74 5.57
C ASP A 63 -14.74 35.47 6.41
N LEU A 64 -14.67 36.81 6.51
CA LEU A 64 -15.66 37.60 7.24
C LEU A 64 -17.06 37.44 6.63
N PRO A 65 -18.12 37.42 7.47
CA PRO A 65 -19.50 37.30 7.00
C PRO A 65 -20.03 38.59 6.35
N TYR A 66 -19.27 39.69 6.39
CA TYR A 66 -19.58 40.97 5.78
C TYR A 66 -18.41 41.45 4.91
N ASP A 67 -18.50 42.67 4.39
CA ASP A 67 -17.40 43.30 3.67
C ASP A 67 -16.59 44.19 4.60
N GLY A 68 -15.51 43.64 5.17
CA GLY A 68 -14.63 44.36 6.09
C GLY A 68 -13.48 45.09 5.40
N PHE A 69 -13.54 45.33 4.08
CA PHE A 69 -12.42 45.93 3.34
C PHE A 69 -12.10 47.35 3.80
N ASP A 70 -13.10 48.23 3.86
CA ASP A 70 -12.86 49.63 4.25
C ASP A 70 -12.45 49.74 5.73
N ASP A 71 -13.02 48.89 6.60
CA ASP A 71 -12.59 48.78 8.00
C ASP A 71 -11.13 48.33 8.08
N PHE A 72 -10.73 47.35 7.28
CA PHE A 72 -9.33 46.91 7.24
C PHE A 72 -8.39 48.00 6.72
N VAL A 73 -8.78 48.74 5.69
CA VAL A 73 -8.03 49.90 5.20
C VAL A 73 -7.86 50.94 6.31
N GLN A 74 -8.94 51.29 7.00
CA GLN A 74 -8.91 52.25 8.11
C GLN A 74 -7.99 51.76 9.23
N SER A 75 -8.04 50.47 9.55
CA SER A 75 -7.16 49.84 10.56
C SER A 75 -5.67 50.00 10.21
N LEU A 76 -5.34 49.90 8.92
CA LEU A 76 -3.96 50.07 8.44
C LEU A 76 -3.53 51.54 8.41
N GLN A 77 -4.45 52.50 8.28
CA GLN A 77 -4.17 53.94 8.32
C GLN A 77 -3.80 54.45 9.72
N GLU A 78 -4.23 53.75 10.77
CA GLU A 78 -3.87 54.07 12.17
C GLU A 78 -2.44 53.62 12.54
N VAL A 79 -1.75 52.95 11.62
CA VAL A 79 -0.40 52.39 11.77
C VAL A 79 0.47 52.93 10.61
N PRO A 80 1.81 53.03 10.71
CA PRO A 80 2.66 53.54 9.61
C PRO A 80 2.76 52.58 8.40
N TYR A 81 1.62 52.22 7.80
CA TYR A 81 1.48 51.35 6.63
C TYR A 81 0.89 52.11 5.43
N ASP A 82 1.23 53.39 5.27
CA ASP A 82 0.76 54.25 4.16
C ASP A 82 0.97 53.61 2.78
N HIS A 83 2.11 52.93 2.59
CA HIS A 83 2.43 52.24 1.34
C HIS A 83 1.48 51.07 1.05
N LEU A 84 1.11 50.26 2.06
CA LEU A 84 0.17 49.16 1.90
C LEU A 84 -1.25 49.67 1.62
N VAL A 85 -1.66 50.75 2.31
CA VAL A 85 -2.94 51.41 2.10
C VAL A 85 -3.02 51.95 0.67
N GLN A 86 -2.00 52.67 0.20
CA GLN A 86 -1.92 53.17 -1.18
C GLN A 86 -2.02 52.03 -2.19
N GLN A 87 -1.20 50.99 -2.03
CA GLN A 87 -1.20 49.84 -2.94
C GLN A 87 -2.57 49.14 -3.00
N LEU A 88 -3.23 48.96 -1.87
CA LEU A 88 -4.53 48.31 -1.79
C LEU A 88 -5.64 49.15 -2.45
N LEU A 89 -5.63 50.48 -2.23
CA LEU A 89 -6.59 51.41 -2.84
C LEU A 89 -6.38 51.59 -4.35
N GLU A 90 -5.12 51.68 -4.79
CA GLU A 90 -4.78 51.74 -6.22
C GLU A 90 -5.20 50.46 -6.94
N THR A 91 -4.96 49.29 -6.32
CA THR A 91 -5.39 48.00 -6.86
C THR A 91 -6.91 47.93 -6.96
N ARG A 92 -7.64 48.38 -5.94
CA ARG A 92 -9.11 48.50 -5.97
C ARG A 92 -9.58 49.40 -7.12
N ALA A 93 -9.02 50.59 -7.25
CA ALA A 93 -9.40 51.56 -8.29
C ALA A 93 -9.10 51.03 -9.71
N ARG A 94 -7.95 50.37 -9.89
CA ARG A 94 -7.57 49.72 -11.14
C ARG A 94 -8.55 48.61 -11.52
N LEU A 95 -8.90 47.74 -10.58
CA LEU A 95 -9.87 46.66 -10.80
C LEU A 95 -11.26 47.21 -11.15
N GLN A 96 -11.70 48.26 -10.44
CA GLN A 96 -12.97 48.94 -10.72
C GLN A 96 -13.01 49.50 -12.14
N THR A 97 -11.96 50.24 -12.52
CA THR A 97 -11.84 50.79 -13.88
C THR A 97 -11.85 49.70 -14.95
N ALA A 98 -11.20 48.56 -14.69
CA ALA A 98 -11.15 47.44 -15.63
C ALA A 98 -12.51 46.74 -15.79
N VAL A 99 -13.31 46.68 -14.72
CA VAL A 99 -14.68 46.16 -14.76
C VAL A 99 -15.61 47.12 -15.51
N GLU A 100 -15.52 48.43 -15.23
CA GLU A 100 -16.33 49.46 -15.90
C GLU A 100 -16.06 49.53 -17.41
N LYS A 101 -14.80 49.34 -17.81
CA LYS A 101 -14.40 49.26 -19.23
C LYS A 101 -14.74 47.93 -19.90
N GLY A 102 -15.28 46.95 -19.15
CA GLY A 102 -15.61 45.62 -19.66
C GLY A 102 -14.41 44.72 -19.96
N THR A 103 -13.20 45.13 -19.55
CA THR A 103 -11.97 44.34 -19.75
C THR A 103 -11.94 43.08 -18.88
N ILE A 104 -12.60 43.11 -17.71
CA ILE A 104 -12.67 42.00 -16.76
C ILE A 104 -14.12 41.78 -16.30
N ASP A 105 -14.60 40.53 -16.29
CA ASP A 105 -15.93 40.19 -15.74
C ASP A 105 -15.86 40.21 -14.20
N ARG A 106 -16.70 41.06 -13.58
CA ARG A 106 -16.84 41.17 -12.13
C ARG A 106 -17.13 39.83 -11.45
N ARG A 107 -17.87 38.93 -12.11
CA ARG A 107 -18.20 37.59 -11.58
C ARG A 107 -17.00 36.64 -11.48
N GLY A 108 -15.92 36.95 -12.19
CA GLY A 108 -14.67 36.20 -12.15
C GLY A 108 -13.69 36.67 -11.06
N LEU A 109 -13.98 37.80 -10.40
CA LEU A 109 -13.14 38.38 -9.36
C LEU A 109 -13.31 37.65 -8.01
N GLY A 110 -12.31 37.82 -7.14
CA GLY A 110 -12.34 37.32 -5.79
C GLY A 110 -12.11 35.81 -5.75
N ARG A 111 -11.32 35.25 -6.66
CA ARG A 111 -10.87 33.85 -6.63
C ARG A 111 -9.35 33.81 -6.55
N ARG A 112 -8.77 32.92 -5.74
CA ARG A 112 -7.30 32.77 -5.72
C ARG A 112 -6.88 32.32 -7.13
N LYS A 113 -5.75 32.79 -7.68
CA LYS A 113 -5.27 32.43 -9.04
C LYS A 113 -5.17 30.90 -9.28
N GLN A 114 -5.13 30.08 -8.23
CA GLN A 114 -5.23 28.62 -8.30
C GLN A 114 -6.64 28.06 -8.62
N GLU A 115 -7.73 28.80 -8.39
CA GLU A 115 -9.11 28.34 -8.60
C GLU A 115 -9.63 28.52 -10.05
N VAL A 116 -9.08 29.45 -10.82
CA VAL A 116 -9.54 29.73 -12.19
C VAL A 116 -9.11 28.64 -13.19
N LYS A 117 -8.07 27.86 -12.87
CA LYS A 117 -7.70 26.66 -13.66
C LYS A 117 -8.71 25.52 -13.58
N GLY A 118 -9.68 25.56 -12.66
CA GLY A 118 -10.61 24.45 -12.39
C GLY A 118 -11.82 24.32 -13.32
N ILE A 119 -12.21 25.36 -14.09
CA ILE A 119 -13.49 25.34 -14.81
C ILE A 119 -13.36 24.86 -16.26
N THR A 120 -12.31 25.25 -16.98
CA THR A 120 -12.11 24.82 -18.38
C THR A 120 -11.69 23.34 -18.48
N ILE A 121 -11.20 22.77 -17.39
CA ILE A 121 -10.80 21.36 -17.26
C ILE A 121 -12.03 20.42 -17.18
N ASN A 122 -13.18 20.89 -16.67
CA ASN A 122 -14.32 20.03 -16.33
C ASN A 122 -15.11 19.43 -17.52
N LYS A 123 -14.99 19.94 -18.75
CA LYS A 123 -15.65 19.32 -19.92
C LYS A 123 -14.84 18.20 -20.57
N ILE A 124 -13.51 18.29 -20.51
CA ILE A 124 -12.62 17.20 -20.97
C ILE A 124 -12.51 16.12 -19.89
N PHE A 125 -12.62 16.51 -18.61
CA PHE A 125 -12.54 15.57 -17.49
C PHE A 125 -13.79 14.72 -17.27
N ALA A 126 -14.98 14.99 -17.82
CA ALA A 126 -16.11 14.06 -17.66
C ALA A 126 -15.84 12.69 -18.33
N VAL A 127 -15.15 12.70 -19.48
CA VAL A 127 -14.69 11.47 -20.18
C VAL A 127 -13.45 10.88 -19.49
N GLY A 128 -12.57 11.75 -18.96
CA GLY A 128 -11.37 11.33 -18.24
C GLY A 128 -11.63 10.78 -16.82
N ILE A 129 -12.62 11.29 -16.08
CA ILE A 129 -12.94 10.91 -14.69
C ILE A 129 -13.52 9.50 -14.62
N PHE A 130 -14.23 9.05 -15.66
CA PHE A 130 -14.68 7.66 -15.72
C PHE A 130 -13.48 6.70 -15.88
N LEU A 131 -12.49 7.07 -16.70
CA LEU A 131 -11.26 6.30 -16.88
C LEU A 131 -10.33 6.41 -15.66
N THR A 132 -10.24 7.56 -15.00
CA THR A 132 -9.35 7.75 -13.85
C THR A 132 -9.94 7.26 -12.53
N ARG A 133 -11.26 7.23 -12.36
CA ARG A 133 -11.87 6.51 -11.22
C ARG A 133 -11.75 5.00 -11.38
N LEU A 134 -11.85 4.49 -12.61
CA LEU A 134 -11.55 3.09 -12.88
C LEU A 134 -10.06 2.80 -12.61
N THR A 135 -9.13 3.64 -13.08
CA THR A 135 -7.70 3.41 -12.80
C THR A 135 -7.33 3.67 -11.35
N VAL A 136 -7.94 4.60 -10.61
CA VAL A 136 -7.68 4.81 -9.17
C VAL A 136 -8.34 3.73 -8.33
N CYS A 137 -9.50 3.19 -8.70
CA CYS A 137 -10.03 1.99 -8.05
C CYS A 137 -9.20 0.75 -8.40
N ILE A 138 -8.76 0.57 -9.65
CA ILE A 138 -7.80 -0.48 -10.04
C ILE A 138 -6.46 -0.28 -9.33
N TRP A 139 -6.00 0.96 -9.14
CA TRP A 139 -4.73 1.28 -8.49
C TRP A 139 -4.84 1.20 -6.98
N LEU A 140 -5.97 1.52 -6.34
CA LEU A 140 -6.19 1.28 -4.92
C LEU A 140 -6.42 -0.20 -4.63
N PHE A 141 -7.10 -0.92 -5.53
CA PHE A 141 -7.21 -2.37 -5.47
C PHE A 141 -5.86 -3.04 -5.76
N ALA A 142 -5.05 -2.53 -6.69
CA ALA A 142 -3.69 -3.01 -6.98
C ALA A 142 -2.64 -2.53 -5.97
N VAL A 143 -2.84 -1.43 -5.25
CA VAL A 143 -1.94 -0.98 -4.17
C VAL A 143 -2.29 -1.69 -2.86
N GLN A 144 -3.55 -2.09 -2.66
CA GLN A 144 -3.91 -3.06 -1.63
C GLN A 144 -3.51 -4.50 -2.01
N ASN A 145 -3.42 -4.86 -3.30
CA ASN A 145 -3.11 -6.22 -3.75
C ASN A 145 -1.76 -6.45 -4.49
N GLY A 146 -0.88 -5.47 -4.69
CA GLY A 146 0.19 -5.68 -5.68
C GLY A 146 1.14 -4.52 -5.97
N THR A 147 1.94 -4.11 -4.98
CA THR A 147 3.39 -4.07 -5.23
C THR A 147 4.03 -5.06 -4.28
N ARG A 148 3.84 -6.35 -4.57
CA ARG A 148 4.78 -7.34 -4.09
C ARG A 148 6.07 -7.01 -4.79
N ILE A 149 7.03 -6.51 -4.04
CA ILE A 149 8.43 -6.53 -4.43
C ILE A 149 8.63 -7.95 -5.00
N HIS A 150 9.15 -8.08 -6.22
CA HIS A 150 9.68 -9.37 -6.67
C HIS A 150 10.84 -9.71 -5.73
N GLU A 151 10.49 -10.21 -4.54
CA GLU A 151 11.41 -10.92 -3.68
C GLU A 151 11.84 -12.12 -4.50
N THR A 152 13.15 -12.23 -4.71
CA THR A 152 13.75 -13.44 -5.27
C THR A 152 13.07 -14.65 -4.63
N PRO A 153 12.49 -15.56 -5.42
CA PRO A 153 11.68 -16.63 -4.86
C PRO A 153 12.52 -17.42 -3.85
N LEU A 154 11.99 -17.48 -2.64
CA LEU A 154 12.75 -17.87 -1.45
C LEU A 154 13.07 -19.36 -1.49
N LEU A 155 14.24 -19.72 -1.99
CA LEU A 155 14.84 -21.06 -1.82
C LEU A 155 15.77 -21.12 -0.60
N THR A 156 15.82 -20.06 0.22
CA THR A 156 16.81 -19.89 1.30
C THR A 156 16.82 -21.03 2.31
N VAL A 157 15.68 -21.68 2.53
CA VAL A 157 15.50 -22.80 3.48
C VAL A 157 15.03 -24.07 2.73
N PHE A 158 15.44 -24.21 1.46
CA PHE A 158 15.05 -25.34 0.61
C PHE A 158 16.23 -26.30 0.39
N PRO A 159 16.00 -27.63 0.29
CA PRO A 159 17.08 -28.58 0.04
C PRO A 159 17.87 -28.24 -1.22
N ARG A 160 19.19 -28.45 -1.17
CA ARG A 160 20.07 -28.20 -2.32
C ARG A 160 19.68 -29.07 -3.49
N ARG A 161 19.68 -28.46 -4.68
CA ARG A 161 19.48 -29.17 -5.94
C ARG A 161 20.57 -30.22 -6.16
N LEU A 162 20.20 -31.38 -6.71
CA LEU A 162 21.15 -32.40 -7.10
C LEU A 162 22.03 -31.87 -8.26
N LYS A 163 23.34 -32.16 -8.21
CA LYS A 163 24.28 -31.76 -9.28
C LYS A 163 23.92 -32.37 -10.64
N THR A 164 23.39 -33.58 -10.60
CA THR A 164 22.96 -34.32 -11.77
C THR A 164 21.58 -34.88 -11.48
N PHE A 165 20.58 -34.42 -12.23
CA PHE A 165 19.23 -34.97 -12.23
C PHE A 165 18.90 -35.31 -13.68
N VAL A 166 18.66 -36.60 -13.97
CA VAL A 166 18.46 -37.09 -15.34
C VAL A 166 17.22 -37.95 -15.43
N GLY A 167 16.54 -37.83 -16.58
CA GLY A 167 15.26 -38.48 -16.82
C GLY A 167 14.12 -37.89 -15.99
N ARG A 168 12.92 -38.46 -16.16
CA ARG A 168 11.72 -38.14 -15.36
C ARG A 168 11.08 -36.76 -15.63
N GLU A 169 11.42 -36.14 -16.75
CA GLU A 169 10.83 -34.86 -17.20
C GLU A 169 9.29 -34.90 -17.31
N GLY A 170 8.75 -36.05 -17.74
CA GLY A 170 7.30 -36.23 -17.90
C GLY A 170 6.52 -36.06 -16.60
N PHE A 171 7.13 -36.35 -15.44
CA PHE A 171 6.47 -36.19 -14.14
C PHE A 171 6.21 -34.72 -13.79
N PHE A 172 7.05 -33.78 -14.25
CA PHE A 172 6.87 -32.38 -13.91
C PHE A 172 5.59 -31.79 -14.52
N ASN A 173 5.25 -32.19 -15.75
CA ASN A 173 3.99 -31.78 -16.39
C ASN A 173 2.78 -32.40 -15.69
N ASN A 174 2.89 -33.64 -15.22
CA ASN A 174 1.83 -34.27 -14.43
C ASN A 174 1.64 -33.54 -13.09
N PHE A 175 2.73 -33.16 -12.42
CA PHE A 175 2.67 -32.38 -11.18
C PHE A 175 2.02 -31.02 -11.41
N ASP A 176 2.34 -30.32 -12.51
CA ASP A 176 1.66 -29.07 -12.85
C ASP A 176 0.16 -29.27 -13.01
N ALA A 177 -0.26 -30.24 -13.82
CA ALA A 177 -1.68 -30.51 -14.06
C ALA A 177 -2.41 -30.90 -12.76
N CYS A 178 -1.78 -31.75 -11.96
CA CYS A 178 -2.28 -32.18 -10.65
C CYS A 178 -2.48 -30.99 -9.70
N LEU A 179 -1.49 -30.09 -9.60
CA LEU A 179 -1.54 -28.91 -8.74
C LEU A 179 -2.50 -27.83 -9.27
N GLU A 180 -2.57 -27.63 -10.58
CA GLU A 180 -3.50 -26.70 -11.22
C GLU A 180 -4.96 -27.10 -11.01
N GLN A 181 -5.23 -28.39 -11.01
CA GLN A 181 -6.58 -28.93 -10.83
C GLN A 181 -6.98 -29.03 -9.36
N ASN A 182 -6.09 -29.54 -8.51
CA ASN A 182 -6.45 -29.98 -7.14
C ASN A 182 -5.82 -29.14 -6.03
N ARG A 183 -4.93 -28.21 -6.35
CA ARG A 183 -4.06 -27.44 -5.41
C ARG A 183 -3.08 -28.25 -4.60
N THR A 184 -3.35 -29.54 -4.44
CA THR A 184 -2.53 -30.50 -3.74
C THR A 184 -2.12 -31.61 -4.69
N CYS A 185 -0.91 -32.12 -4.55
CA CYS A 185 -0.47 -33.29 -5.28
C CYS A 185 0.38 -34.19 -4.40
N LEU A 186 0.15 -35.49 -4.47
CA LEU A 186 0.90 -36.48 -3.72
C LEU A 186 1.78 -37.29 -4.68
N ILE A 187 3.10 -37.18 -4.50
CA ILE A 187 4.07 -38.08 -5.08
C ILE A 187 4.12 -39.32 -4.18
N LYS A 188 3.51 -40.41 -4.65
CA LYS A 188 3.48 -41.68 -3.91
C LYS A 188 4.37 -42.72 -4.55
N GLY A 189 5.06 -43.52 -3.73
CA GLY A 189 5.89 -44.62 -4.22
C GLY A 189 6.67 -45.28 -3.09
N LEU A 190 7.31 -46.42 -3.36
CA LEU A 190 8.08 -47.16 -2.36
C LEU A 190 9.29 -46.36 -1.82
N GLY A 191 9.88 -46.84 -0.72
CA GLY A 191 11.13 -46.27 -0.20
C GLY A 191 12.24 -46.30 -1.24
N GLY A 192 13.08 -45.26 -1.29
CA GLY A 192 14.25 -45.21 -2.18
C GLY A 192 13.98 -44.88 -3.65
N VAL A 193 12.73 -44.81 -4.12
CA VAL A 193 12.42 -44.55 -5.56
C VAL A 193 12.75 -43.12 -6.04
N GLY A 194 13.11 -42.22 -5.12
CA GLY A 194 13.54 -40.84 -5.44
C GLY A 194 12.44 -39.79 -5.42
N LYS A 195 11.37 -39.97 -4.63
CA LYS A 195 10.27 -38.99 -4.48
C LYS A 195 10.75 -37.65 -3.96
N THR A 196 11.56 -37.67 -2.90
CA THR A 196 12.19 -36.48 -2.30
C THR A 196 13.03 -35.75 -3.35
N SER A 197 13.88 -36.48 -4.09
CA SER A 197 14.68 -35.90 -5.17
C SER A 197 13.84 -35.24 -6.26
N LEU A 198 12.71 -35.84 -6.63
CA LEU A 198 11.76 -35.27 -7.59
C LEU A 198 11.09 -33.99 -7.06
N ALA A 199 10.65 -34.00 -5.80
CA ALA A 199 10.02 -32.83 -5.18
C ALA A 199 11.00 -31.66 -5.04
N VAL A 200 12.25 -31.94 -4.66
CA VAL A 200 13.33 -30.95 -4.61
C VAL A 200 13.57 -30.37 -6.01
N GLU A 201 13.74 -31.22 -7.02
CA GLU A 201 14.00 -30.78 -8.38
C GLU A 201 12.83 -29.95 -8.95
N TYR A 202 11.58 -30.33 -8.66
CA TYR A 202 10.40 -29.56 -9.03
C TYR A 202 10.42 -28.16 -8.43
N GLY A 203 10.71 -28.03 -7.13
CA GLY A 203 10.81 -26.74 -6.44
C GLY A 203 11.85 -25.81 -7.08
N HIS A 204 13.03 -26.33 -7.42
CA HIS A 204 14.07 -25.56 -8.13
C HIS A 204 13.65 -25.15 -9.54
N ARG A 205 13.01 -26.05 -10.29
CA ARG A 205 12.62 -25.80 -11.69
C ARG A 205 11.44 -24.86 -11.84
N ARG A 206 10.52 -24.86 -10.87
CA ARG A 206 9.30 -24.03 -10.90
C ARG A 206 9.39 -22.81 -9.99
N VAL A 207 10.59 -22.47 -9.53
CA VAL A 207 10.82 -21.36 -8.62
C VAL A 207 10.21 -20.04 -9.12
N GLU A 208 10.29 -19.77 -10.43
CA GLU A 208 9.72 -18.56 -11.06
C GLU A 208 8.18 -18.54 -11.07
N ARG A 209 7.53 -19.71 -11.00
CA ARG A 209 6.06 -19.84 -10.90
C ARG A 209 5.54 -19.41 -9.54
N TYR A 210 6.41 -19.36 -8.53
CA TYR A 210 6.06 -19.12 -7.14
C TYR A 210 6.79 -17.92 -6.54
N PRO A 211 6.51 -16.68 -7.00
CA PRO A 211 7.09 -15.46 -6.42
C PRO A 211 6.76 -15.25 -4.93
N GLY A 212 5.72 -15.89 -4.41
CA GLY A 212 5.39 -15.90 -2.98
C GLY A 212 6.22 -16.88 -2.14
N GLY A 213 7.08 -17.69 -2.77
CA GLY A 213 8.03 -18.57 -2.07
C GLY A 213 7.86 -20.06 -2.36
N VAL A 214 8.99 -20.79 -2.25
CA VAL A 214 9.06 -22.24 -2.35
C VAL A 214 9.51 -22.79 -1.00
N PHE A 215 8.57 -23.31 -0.23
CA PHE A 215 8.78 -23.74 1.14
C PHE A 215 9.00 -25.25 1.21
N TRP A 216 9.83 -25.69 2.14
CA TRP A 216 10.08 -27.09 2.48
C TRP A 216 9.79 -27.35 3.96
N VAL A 217 9.02 -28.40 4.24
CA VAL A 217 8.82 -28.95 5.59
C VAL A 217 8.98 -30.45 5.56
N ARG A 218 9.52 -30.99 6.66
CA ARG A 218 9.61 -32.45 6.86
C ARG A 218 8.44 -32.89 7.74
N LEU A 219 7.67 -33.87 7.28
CA LEU A 219 6.46 -34.37 7.94
C LEU A 219 6.58 -35.79 8.49
N ALA A 220 7.80 -36.33 8.61
CA ALA A 220 8.02 -37.68 9.15
C ALA A 220 7.58 -37.80 10.63
N SER A 221 7.63 -36.71 11.39
CA SER A 221 7.12 -36.62 12.76
C SER A 221 6.76 -35.18 13.11
N LYS A 222 6.04 -34.97 14.23
CA LYS A 222 5.79 -33.62 14.76
C LYS A 222 7.09 -32.88 15.10
N GLY A 223 8.11 -33.61 15.58
CA GLY A 223 9.44 -33.05 15.87
C GLY A 223 10.15 -32.55 14.61
N ASP A 224 10.08 -33.32 13.52
CA ASP A 224 10.64 -32.93 12.22
C ASP A 224 9.92 -31.71 11.63
N LEU A 225 8.60 -31.65 11.77
CA LEU A 225 7.83 -30.48 11.35
C LEU A 225 8.27 -29.25 12.14
N CYS A 226 8.33 -29.33 13.48
CA CYS A 226 8.82 -28.24 14.32
C CYS A 226 10.24 -27.79 13.92
N ALA A 227 11.16 -28.72 13.76
CA ALA A 227 12.54 -28.41 13.38
C ALA A 227 12.65 -27.76 11.99
N SER A 228 11.81 -28.17 11.04
CA SER A 228 11.79 -27.57 9.71
C SER A 228 11.14 -26.18 9.69
N ILE A 229 10.01 -25.98 10.39
CA ILE A 229 9.35 -24.66 10.41
C ILE A 229 10.17 -23.62 11.17
N SER A 230 10.89 -23.99 12.22
CA SER A 230 11.74 -23.07 13.01
C SER A 230 12.78 -22.36 12.15
N GLN A 231 13.22 -22.95 11.04
CA GLN A 231 14.16 -22.33 10.11
C GLN A 231 13.57 -21.10 9.39
N TYR A 232 12.24 -20.99 9.32
CA TYR A 232 11.57 -19.81 8.79
C TYR A 232 11.37 -18.71 9.82
N GLY A 233 11.73 -18.90 11.09
CA GLY A 233 11.48 -17.94 12.18
C GLY A 233 11.93 -16.52 11.85
N MET A 234 13.16 -16.34 11.37
CA MET A 234 13.68 -15.01 10.97
C MET A 234 12.96 -14.44 9.74
N TYR A 235 12.57 -15.31 8.80
CA TYR A 235 11.87 -14.90 7.59
C TYR A 235 10.46 -14.39 7.92
N VAL A 236 9.68 -15.15 8.68
CA VAL A 236 8.30 -14.76 9.02
C VAL A 236 8.27 -13.53 9.92
N SER A 237 9.21 -13.39 10.85
CA SER A 237 9.28 -12.23 11.75
C SER A 237 9.64 -10.93 11.03
N SER A 238 10.51 -10.98 10.01
CA SER A 238 10.91 -9.78 9.25
C SER A 238 9.81 -9.26 8.31
N HIS A 239 8.86 -10.11 7.92
CA HIS A 239 7.77 -9.75 7.00
C HIS A 239 6.46 -9.40 7.73
N GLU A 240 6.43 -9.48 9.06
CA GLU A 240 5.33 -8.93 9.86
C GLU A 240 5.51 -7.41 10.05
N LYS A 241 4.77 -6.61 9.27
CA LYS A 241 4.61 -5.19 9.55
C LYS A 241 3.95 -5.01 10.93
N GLY A 242 4.71 -4.55 11.92
CA GLY A 242 4.20 -4.09 13.22
C GLY A 242 4.70 -4.81 14.48
N SER A 243 5.61 -5.78 14.37
CA SER A 243 6.21 -6.42 15.56
C SER A 243 7.64 -5.95 15.78
N MET A 244 7.84 -4.97 16.67
CA MET A 244 9.15 -4.71 17.27
C MET A 244 9.31 -5.63 18.47
N TYR A 245 9.53 -6.92 18.22
CA TYR A 245 9.94 -7.89 19.23
C TYR A 245 11.08 -8.76 18.68
N CYS A 246 12.31 -8.41 19.05
CA CYS A 246 13.38 -9.39 19.10
C CYS A 246 13.16 -10.23 20.36
N SER A 247 12.77 -11.49 20.21
CA SER A 247 12.90 -12.49 21.27
C SER A 247 13.70 -13.67 20.73
N ASP A 248 14.82 -13.96 21.38
CA ASP A 248 15.84 -14.96 21.02
C ASP A 248 15.40 -16.43 21.16
N ASP A 249 14.09 -16.73 21.23
CA ASP A 249 13.60 -18.11 21.08
C ASP A 249 12.08 -18.11 20.81
N LEU A 250 11.68 -18.10 19.53
CA LEU A 250 10.28 -18.32 19.18
C LEU A 250 9.96 -19.80 19.37
N SER A 251 8.98 -20.10 20.21
CA SER A 251 8.48 -21.48 20.36
C SER A 251 8.01 -22.05 19.03
N CYS A 252 8.05 -23.38 18.84
CA CYS A 252 7.55 -24.02 17.61
C CYS A 252 6.11 -23.58 17.28
N GLU A 253 5.24 -23.44 18.27
CA GLU A 253 3.85 -22.99 18.08
C GLU A 253 3.76 -21.51 17.67
N SER A 254 4.66 -20.66 18.18
CA SER A 254 4.76 -19.26 17.74
C SER A 254 5.19 -19.18 16.27
N VAL A 255 6.26 -19.90 15.89
CA VAL A 255 6.73 -19.93 14.49
C VAL A 255 5.66 -20.49 13.58
N LYS A 256 4.97 -21.57 13.99
CA LYS A 256 3.83 -22.14 13.26
C LYS A 256 2.73 -21.12 13.01
N THR A 257 2.38 -20.34 14.03
CA THR A 257 1.35 -19.29 13.94
C THR A 257 1.74 -18.20 12.93
N HIS A 258 2.98 -17.71 13.02
CA HIS A 258 3.49 -16.69 12.10
C HIS A 258 3.63 -17.23 10.66
N PHE A 259 4.11 -18.46 10.51
CA PHE A 259 4.24 -19.11 9.20
C PHE A 259 2.87 -19.30 8.54
N ARG A 260 1.87 -19.79 9.29
CA ARG A 260 0.49 -19.90 8.78
C ARG A 260 -0.06 -18.55 8.34
N LYS A 261 0.13 -17.51 9.15
CA LYS A 261 -0.31 -16.15 8.83
C LYS A 261 0.38 -15.63 7.57
N HIS A 262 1.68 -15.89 7.41
CA HIS A 262 2.42 -15.56 6.19
C HIS A 262 1.85 -16.28 4.96
N LEU A 263 1.62 -17.60 5.04
CA LEU A 263 1.01 -18.37 3.95
C LEU A 263 -0.42 -17.91 3.63
N THR A 264 -1.17 -17.45 4.62
CA THR A 264 -2.55 -16.96 4.46
C THR A 264 -2.59 -15.60 3.77
N ASN A 265 -1.65 -14.71 4.10
CA ASN A 265 -1.60 -13.35 3.55
C ASN A 265 -0.80 -13.25 2.24
N SER A 266 -0.19 -14.36 1.81
CA SER A 266 0.61 -14.44 0.59
C SER A 266 -0.06 -15.38 -0.41
N GLU A 267 0.15 -15.11 -1.69
CA GLU A 267 -0.29 -15.96 -2.81
C GLU A 267 0.91 -16.35 -3.66
N HIS A 268 0.72 -17.23 -4.64
CA HIS A 268 1.79 -17.68 -5.53
C HIS A 268 2.93 -18.36 -4.79
N TRP A 269 2.61 -19.24 -3.85
CA TRP A 269 3.59 -20.04 -3.13
C TRP A 269 3.33 -21.54 -3.29
N ILE A 270 4.38 -22.32 -3.06
CA ILE A 270 4.28 -23.78 -2.93
C ILE A 270 4.90 -24.24 -1.62
N LEU A 271 4.22 -25.15 -0.93
CA LEU A 271 4.75 -25.87 0.22
C LEU A 271 5.03 -27.32 -0.19
N VAL A 272 6.30 -27.70 -0.12
CA VAL A 272 6.74 -29.09 -0.29
C VAL A 272 6.82 -29.74 1.08
N ALA A 273 6.01 -30.78 1.27
CA ALA A 273 5.87 -31.53 2.49
C ALA A 273 6.42 -32.95 2.31
N ASP A 274 7.66 -33.16 2.76
CA ASP A 274 8.38 -34.40 2.52
C ASP A 274 8.15 -35.43 3.63
N GLU A 275 8.07 -36.70 3.25
CA GLU A 275 7.85 -37.84 4.16
C GLU A 275 6.56 -37.71 4.98
N ALA A 276 5.46 -37.30 4.34
CA ALA A 276 4.16 -37.20 4.99
C ALA A 276 3.68 -38.56 5.51
N VAL A 277 3.31 -38.62 6.79
CA VAL A 277 2.69 -39.78 7.44
C VAL A 277 1.32 -39.39 7.97
N ARG A 278 0.45 -40.38 8.20
CA ARG A 278 -0.95 -40.15 8.57
C ARG A 278 -1.08 -39.32 9.85
N GLU A 279 -0.17 -39.55 10.80
CA GLU A 279 -0.15 -38.96 12.13
C GLU A 279 0.12 -37.45 12.10
N THR A 280 0.84 -36.95 11.08
CA THR A 280 1.25 -35.54 10.97
C THR A 280 0.37 -34.71 10.05
N MET A 281 -0.61 -35.33 9.37
CA MET A 281 -1.50 -34.60 8.45
C MET A 281 -2.33 -33.53 9.16
N LYS A 282 -2.78 -33.77 10.40
CA LYS A 282 -3.47 -32.74 11.20
C LYS A 282 -2.56 -31.56 11.54
N ASP A 283 -1.28 -31.83 11.80
CA ASP A 283 -0.32 -30.76 12.04
C ASP A 283 -0.08 -29.95 10.76
N LEU A 284 -0.05 -30.58 9.59
CA LEU A 284 0.00 -29.89 8.30
C LEU A 284 -1.26 -29.04 8.05
N GLU A 285 -2.46 -29.58 8.24
CA GLU A 285 -3.73 -28.85 8.10
C GLU A 285 -3.72 -27.57 8.95
N SER A 286 -3.24 -27.68 10.19
CA SER A 286 -3.14 -26.54 11.09
C SER A 286 -2.07 -25.50 10.71
N LEU A 287 -1.17 -25.81 9.77
CA LEU A 287 -0.15 -24.91 9.21
C LEU A 287 -0.68 -24.13 7.99
N LEU A 288 -1.69 -24.66 7.31
CA LEU A 288 -2.20 -24.13 6.03
C LEU A 288 -3.31 -23.08 6.23
N PRO A 289 -3.58 -22.24 5.21
CA PRO A 289 -4.79 -21.44 5.16
C PRO A 289 -6.04 -22.34 5.15
N HIS A 290 -7.17 -21.83 5.63
CA HIS A 290 -8.44 -22.57 5.61
C HIS A 290 -8.94 -22.93 4.21
N THR A 291 -8.49 -22.21 3.18
CA THR A 291 -8.84 -22.48 1.79
C THR A 291 -7.66 -22.11 0.91
N LEU A 292 -7.22 -23.03 0.05
CA LEU A 292 -6.17 -22.77 -0.92
C LEU A 292 -6.75 -22.08 -2.14
N THR A 293 -6.20 -20.91 -2.51
CA THR A 293 -6.55 -20.25 -3.77
C THR A 293 -5.87 -20.91 -4.96
N SER A 294 -6.20 -20.48 -6.18
CA SER A 294 -5.59 -21.05 -7.40
C SER A 294 -4.08 -20.84 -7.54
N ALA A 295 -3.52 -19.96 -6.71
CA ALA A 295 -2.11 -19.64 -6.67
C ALA A 295 -1.36 -20.29 -5.49
N MET A 296 -2.03 -21.13 -4.69
CA MET A 296 -1.45 -21.77 -3.51
C MET A 296 -1.38 -23.28 -3.74
N HIS A 297 -0.18 -23.85 -3.60
CA HIS A 297 0.05 -25.24 -3.95
C HIS A 297 0.73 -26.02 -2.81
N VAL A 298 0.35 -27.28 -2.61
CA VAL A 298 0.99 -28.20 -1.65
C VAL A 298 1.40 -29.48 -2.36
N LEU A 299 2.71 -29.76 -2.37
CA LEU A 299 3.27 -30.98 -2.96
C LEU A 299 3.76 -31.89 -1.83
N LEU A 300 3.22 -33.10 -1.77
CA LEU A 300 3.56 -34.06 -0.72
C LEU A 300 4.36 -35.22 -1.28
N THR A 301 5.28 -35.77 -0.47
CA THR A 301 5.86 -37.09 -0.73
C THR A 301 5.40 -38.06 0.35
N SER A 302 5.00 -39.28 -0.02
CA SER A 302 4.66 -40.32 0.96
C SER A 302 4.81 -41.73 0.36
N ASN A 303 4.91 -42.72 1.24
CA ASN A 303 4.76 -44.13 0.85
C ASN A 303 3.28 -44.56 0.87
N GLU A 304 2.41 -43.78 1.51
CA GLU A 304 1.01 -44.09 1.74
C GLU A 304 0.09 -43.09 1.03
N TYR A 305 -1.20 -43.44 0.93
CA TYR A 305 -2.20 -42.46 0.52
C TYR A 305 -2.43 -41.47 1.66
N GLN A 306 -2.46 -40.18 1.33
CA GLN A 306 -2.71 -39.13 2.30
C GLN A 306 -4.03 -38.42 2.04
N ARG A 307 -4.53 -37.76 3.09
CA ARG A 307 -5.72 -36.92 3.07
C ARG A 307 -5.40 -35.56 3.66
N LEU A 308 -6.01 -34.53 3.10
CA LEU A 308 -6.00 -33.17 3.64
C LEU A 308 -7.46 -32.72 3.74
N ASP A 309 -7.88 -32.23 4.92
CA ASP A 309 -9.27 -31.86 5.22
C ASP A 309 -10.26 -32.99 4.88
N MET A 310 -9.88 -34.23 5.21
CA MET A 310 -10.63 -35.46 4.93
C MET A 310 -10.77 -35.85 3.45
N GLU A 311 -10.33 -35.01 2.51
CA GLU A 311 -10.30 -35.30 1.08
C GLU A 311 -9.04 -36.07 0.69
N ARG A 312 -9.16 -36.99 -0.28
CA ARG A 312 -8.00 -37.72 -0.80
C ARG A 312 -7.19 -36.78 -1.69
N ILE A 313 -5.89 -36.72 -1.43
CA ILE A 313 -4.96 -35.95 -2.28
C ILE A 313 -4.79 -36.69 -3.61
N ALA A 314 -4.89 -35.97 -4.73
CA ALA A 314 -4.64 -36.52 -6.06
C ALA A 314 -3.23 -37.11 -6.12
N VAL A 315 -3.13 -38.34 -6.60
CA VAL A 315 -1.88 -39.11 -6.57
C VAL A 315 -1.27 -39.15 -7.95
N ASP A 316 -0.03 -38.68 -8.05
CA ASP A 316 0.86 -39.10 -9.11
C ASP A 316 1.66 -40.30 -8.60
N THR A 317 1.37 -41.47 -9.17
CA THR A 317 1.97 -42.72 -8.70
C THR A 317 3.30 -42.88 -9.39
N PHE A 318 4.36 -42.93 -8.60
CA PHE A 318 5.67 -43.32 -9.06
C PHE A 318 5.69 -44.84 -9.31
N GLN A 319 5.19 -45.27 -10.46
CA GLN A 319 5.52 -46.59 -10.99
C GLN A 319 6.79 -46.42 -11.82
N GLU A 320 7.84 -47.19 -11.49
CA GLU A 320 8.93 -47.40 -12.42
C GLU A 320 8.30 -47.79 -13.75
N ALA A 321 8.67 -47.08 -14.83
CA ALA A 321 8.41 -47.57 -16.17
C ALA A 321 8.94 -49.01 -16.19
N THR A 322 8.04 -49.99 -16.20
CA THR A 322 8.41 -51.38 -16.37
C THR A 322 9.20 -51.45 -17.66
N ALA A 323 10.40 -52.01 -17.57
CA ALA A 323 11.25 -52.33 -18.70
C ALA A 323 10.59 -53.41 -19.58
N SER A 324 9.52 -53.08 -20.28
CA SER A 324 8.76 -54.00 -21.14
C SER A 324 8.46 -53.49 -22.55
N ASP A 325 8.82 -52.25 -22.92
CA ASP A 325 8.62 -51.74 -24.30
C ASP A 325 9.91 -51.67 -25.14
N ALA A 326 10.94 -52.41 -24.75
CA ALA A 326 12.12 -52.64 -25.58
C ALA A 326 12.16 -54.11 -26.05
N THR A 327 11.11 -54.56 -26.71
CA THR A 327 11.12 -55.69 -27.66
C THR A 327 9.75 -55.80 -28.33
N VAL A 328 9.61 -55.23 -29.53
CA VAL A 328 9.30 -55.88 -30.81
C VAL A 328 9.50 -54.86 -31.91
#